data_AF-A0A9W4WJE8-F1
#
_entry.id   AF-A0A9W4WJE8-F1
#
_cell.length_a   1.000
_cell.length_b   1.000
_cell.length_c   1.000
_cell.angle_alpha   90.00
_cell.angle_beta   90.00
_cell.angle_gamma   90.00
#
_symmetry.space_group_name_H-M   'P 1'
#
loop_
_entity.id
_entity.type
_entity.pdbx_description
1 polymer ?
#
loop_
_entity_poly.entity_id
_entity_poly.type
_entity_poly.pdbx_seq_one_letter_code
_entity_poly.pdbx_strand_id
1 'polypeptide(L)' 'MILGDDNESSDENDKNEVDNYLKMKSNRKIMPLIWWENNKTKFPFLSQLAKEYLEITVTSISNECLFSAVVEF' A
#
# COMPACT_ATOMS: atom_id res chain seq x y z
N MET A 1 -48.19 -1.27 -19.92
CA MET A 1 -47.58 -0.09 -19.26
C MET A 1 -47.10 -0.52 -17.89
N ILE A 2 -45.80 -0.79 -17.73
CA ILE A 2 -44.98 -0.36 -16.58
C ILE A 2 -43.57 -0.21 -17.15
N LEU A 3 -43.15 1.05 -17.24
CA LEU A 3 -41.76 1.48 -17.36
C LEU A 3 -41.21 1.61 -15.94
N GLY A 4 -40.00 1.12 -15.75
CA GLY A 4 -39.12 1.32 -14.59
C GLY A 4 -37.85 0.58 -14.97
N ASP A 5 -36.87 1.19 -15.64
CA ASP A 5 -36.03 2.31 -15.16
C ASP A 5 -35.54 2.10 -13.73
N ASP A 6 -34.84 0.98 -13.53
CA ASP A 6 -33.72 0.96 -12.59
C ASP A 6 -32.45 1.21 -13.42
N ASN A 7 -32.30 2.47 -13.81
CA ASN A 7 -31.01 3.06 -14.06
C ASN A 7 -30.22 2.98 -12.74
N GLU A 8 -29.50 1.86 -12.53
CA GLU A 8 -28.46 1.77 -11.51
C GLU A 8 -27.28 2.66 -11.98
N SER A 9 -27.53 3.96 -11.90
CA SER A 9 -26.52 4.99 -11.83
C SER A 9 -25.81 4.78 -10.50
N SER A 10 -24.71 4.06 -10.54
CA SER A 10 -23.70 4.11 -9.50
C SER A 10 -22.37 4.20 -10.22
N ASP A 11 -21.96 5.44 -10.47
CA ASP A 11 -20.70 5.81 -11.10
C ASP A 11 -19.56 4.88 -10.66
N GLU A 12 -19.12 4.01 -11.57
CA GLU A 12 -17.95 3.13 -11.36
C GLU A 12 -16.61 3.90 -11.29
N ASN A 13 -16.66 5.23 -11.14
CA ASN A 13 -15.55 6.14 -11.41
C ASN A 13 -14.81 6.66 -10.17
N ASP A 14 -15.26 6.33 -8.95
CA ASP A 14 -14.55 6.69 -7.71
C ASP A 14 -14.11 5.45 -6.91
N LYS A 15 -13.44 4.49 -7.57
CA LYS A 15 -12.77 3.39 -6.85
C LYS A 15 -11.60 3.97 -6.05
N ASN A 16 -11.76 4.05 -4.72
CA ASN A 16 -10.75 4.54 -3.79
C ASN A 16 -9.40 3.86 -4.03
N GLU A 17 -8.33 4.61 -3.83
CA GLU A 17 -6.95 4.17 -3.98
C GLU A 17 -6.65 2.87 -3.19
N VAL A 18 -7.23 2.77 -1.98
CA VAL A 18 -7.16 1.59 -1.11
C VAL A 18 -7.80 0.36 -1.76
N ASP A 19 -9.00 0.49 -2.31
CA ASP A 19 -9.71 -0.62 -2.95
C ASP A 19 -8.95 -1.13 -4.17
N ASN A 20 -8.34 -0.22 -4.92
CA ASN A 20 -7.51 -0.56 -6.08
C ASN A 20 -6.24 -1.31 -5.66
N TYR A 21 -5.63 -0.94 -4.54
CA TYR A 21 -4.47 -1.64 -3.98
C TYR A 21 -4.85 -3.05 -3.48
N LEU A 22 -5.94 -3.18 -2.72
CA LEU A 22 -6.38 -4.46 -2.14
C LEU A 22 -6.78 -5.50 -3.20
N LYS A 23 -7.24 -5.05 -4.37
CA LYS A 23 -7.54 -5.94 -5.51
C LYS A 23 -6.28 -6.45 -6.23
N MET A 24 -5.11 -5.84 -6.01
CA MET A 24 -3.86 -6.29 -6.66
C MET A 24 -3.29 -7.52 -5.96
N LYS A 25 -2.73 -8.43 -6.77
CA LYS A 25 -1.98 -9.57 -6.26
C LYS A 25 -0.62 -9.13 -5.75
N SER A 26 -0.37 -9.30 -4.46
CA SER A 26 0.93 -8.99 -3.84
C SER A 26 2.04 -9.88 -4.39
N ASN A 27 3.15 -9.30 -4.86
CA ASN A 27 4.36 -10.05 -5.18
C ASN A 27 5.37 -9.95 -4.03
N ARG A 28 5.51 -11.02 -3.24
CA ARG A 28 6.37 -11.07 -2.05
C ARG A 28 7.88 -11.04 -2.35
N LYS A 29 8.29 -11.15 -3.62
CA LYS A 29 9.71 -11.17 -4.01
C LYS A 29 10.31 -9.78 -4.20
N ILE A 30 9.49 -8.73 -4.22
CA ILE A 30 9.93 -7.35 -4.48
C ILE A 30 10.05 -6.62 -3.15
N MET A 31 11.11 -5.81 -2.98
CA MET A 31 11.26 -4.94 -1.81
C MET A 31 10.10 -3.92 -1.77
N PRO A 32 9.36 -3.82 -0.65
CA PRO A 32 8.18 -2.96 -0.56
C PRO A 32 8.44 -1.49 -0.92
N LEU A 33 9.56 -0.92 -0.47
CA LEU A 33 9.95 0.46 -0.78
C LEU A 33 10.12 0.69 -2.29
N ILE A 34 10.77 -0.25 -2.99
CA ILE A 34 10.96 -0.18 -4.45
C ILE A 34 9.63 -0.32 -5.17
N TRP A 35 8.74 -1.17 -4.68
CA TRP A 35 7.40 -1.33 -5.26
C TRP A 35 6.58 -0.04 -5.14
N TRP A 36 6.58 0.60 -3.97
CA TRP A 36 5.84 1.86 -3.76
C TRP A 36 6.40 3.02 -4.60
N GLU A 37 7.71 3.14 -4.75
CA GLU A 37 8.31 4.14 -5.65
C GLU A 37 7.88 3.95 -7.11
N ASN A 38 7.81 2.71 -7.59
CA ASN A 38 7.38 2.40 -8.94
C ASN A 38 5.87 2.60 -9.16
N ASN A 39 5.06 2.56 -8.11
CA ASN A 39 3.60 2.68 -8.19
C ASN A 39 3.06 4.01 -7.61
N LYS A 40 3.93 4.96 -7.26
CA LYS A 40 3.52 6.25 -6.65
C LYS A 40 2.59 7.10 -7.50
N THR A 41 2.69 6.98 -8.83
CA THR A 41 1.77 7.67 -9.75
C THR A 41 0.37 7.07 -9.76
N LYS A 42 0.27 5.76 -9.50
CA LYS A 42 -0.99 5.03 -9.39
C LYS A 42 -1.60 5.13 -8.00
N PHE A 43 -0.74 5.25 -6.98
CA PHE A 43 -1.11 5.28 -5.59
C PHE A 43 -0.41 6.46 -4.86
N PRO A 44 -0.80 7.71 -5.13
CA PRO A 44 -0.12 8.88 -4.59
C PRO A 44 -0.23 8.97 -3.06
N PHE A 45 -1.39 8.73 -2.46
CA PHE A 45 -1.57 8.86 -1.02
C PHE A 45 -1.05 7.63 -0.25
N LEU A 46 -1.31 6.42 -0.74
CA LEU A 46 -0.80 5.20 -0.13
C LEU A 46 0.71 5.08 -0.26
N SER A 47 1.32 5.52 -1.37
CA SER A 47 2.80 5.46 -1.51
C SER A 47 3.49 6.38 -0.50
N GLN A 48 2.94 7.57 -0.26
CA GLN A 48 3.46 8.49 0.76
C GLN A 48 3.33 7.87 2.16
N LEU A 49 2.16 7.36 2.51
CA LEU A 49 1.94 6.72 3.83
C LEU A 49 2.83 5.49 4.01
N ALA A 50 2.89 4.62 2.99
CA ALA A 50 3.68 3.41 3.06
C ALA A 50 5.17 3.71 3.21
N LYS A 51 5.67 4.77 2.57
CA LYS A 51 7.05 5.22 2.74
C LYS A 51 7.35 5.59 4.20
N GLU A 52 6.52 6.45 4.81
CA GLU A 52 6.73 6.86 6.20
C GLU A 52 6.70 5.68 7.17
N TYR A 53 5.72 4.78 7.02
CA TYR A 53 5.63 3.58 7.85
C TYR A 53 6.81 2.63 7.64
N LEU A 54 7.20 2.38 6.39
CA LEU A 54 8.30 1.47 6.08
C LEU A 54 9.64 2.03 6.55
N GLU A 55 9.89 3.33 6.41
CA GLU A 55 11.10 3.99 6.93
C GLU A 55 11.20 3.90 8.46
N ILE A 56 10.09 4.06 9.18
CA ILE A 56 10.04 3.85 10.63
C ILE A 56 10.36 2.39 10.97
N THR A 57 9.77 1.41 10.27
CA THR A 57 10.06 0.00 10.55
C THR A 57 11.51 -0.37 10.25
N VAL A 58 12.15 0.23 9.24
CA VAL A 58 13.56 0.00 8.95
C VAL A 58 14.45 0.49 10.09
N THR A 59 14.12 1.63 10.72
CA THR A 59 14.88 2.15 11.87
C THR A 59 14.63 1.36 13.16
N SER A 60 13.40 0.91 13.42
CA SER A 60 13.08 0.06 14.58
C SER A 60 13.72 -1.33 14.45
N ILE A 61 13.58 -1.97 13.29
CA ILE A 61 14.20 -3.28 13.01
C ILE A 61 15.72 -3.16 13.05
N SER A 62 16.29 -2.06 12.56
CA SER A 62 17.74 -1.80 12.71
C SER A 62 18.15 -1.65 14.17
N ASN A 63 17.36 -0.95 15.00
CA ASN A 63 17.68 -0.80 16.42
C ASN A 63 17.59 -2.13 17.18
N GLU A 64 16.53 -2.92 17.02
CA GLU A 64 16.40 -4.22 17.70
C GLU A 64 17.37 -5.29 17.17
N CYS A 65 17.76 -5.22 15.90
CA CYS A 65 18.83 -6.05 15.33
C CYS A 65 20.22 -5.61 15.84
N LEU A 66 20.47 -4.31 15.99
CA LEU A 66 21.70 -3.78 16.60
C LEU A 66 21.82 -4.18 18.07
N PHE A 67 20.75 -4.10 18.85
CA PHE A 67 20.77 -4.53 20.26
C PHE A 67 20.91 -6.05 20.41
N SER A 68 20.44 -6.83 19.44
CA SER A 68 20.67 -8.29 19.42
C SER A 68 22.11 -8.64 19.01
N ALA A 69 22.75 -7.83 18.16
CA ALA A 69 24.15 -8.02 17.74
C ALA A 69 25.19 -7.55 18.78
N VAL A 70 24.78 -6.71 19.74
CA VAL A 70 25.66 -6.18 20.81
C VAL A 70 25.75 -7.14 22.02
N VAL A 71 25.16 -8.34 21.95
CA VAL A 71 25.34 -9.41 22.95
C VAL A 71 26.13 -10.59 22.35
N GLU A 72 27.28 -10.29 21.74
CA GLU A 72 28.39 -11.24 21.63
C GLU A 72 29.65 -10.42 21.32
N PHE A 73 30.54 -10.29 22.32
CA PHE A 73 32.01 -10.26 22.31
C PHE A 73 32.54 -9.62 23.60
#